data_AF-A0A7L4QRH9-F1
#
_entry.id   AF-A0A7L4QRH9-F1
#
_cell.length_a   1.000
_cell.length_b   1.000
_cell.length_c   1.000
_cell.angle_alpha   90.00
_cell.angle_beta   90.00
_cell.angle_gamma   90.00
#
_symmetry.space_group_name_H-M   'P 1'
#
loop_
_entity.id
_entity.type
_entity.pdbx_description
1 polymer ?
#
loop_
_entity_poly.entity_id
_entity_poly.type
_entity_poly.pdbx_seq_one_letter_code
_entity_poly.pdbx_strand_id
1 'polypeptide(L)'
;MIHVENAIISGKKSLKERMERLSGTFSYDETAYHLPVTFALTGTAVHTADEARAAYQATGENPLVACECLTAAAEATGEDVQPPYTGFLPDAVLRTLGYSLVDGSILGLVIVAGTPQSPDAAASLCRELQEKYMLTFLSGGIVESLTGAGVKVGAELRLVPLGSRPFSAIHFIDIIARVAMMFGGVTPGDADRLLAYAQERAKAIAIVFPGLDDEETAVFDAFRLLGIPILSAGEYEGSEWIRVSASEAVRTGMDLKGIKVSVTAIPIPMACSPAFEGKSIRKEEMFVEFGGGRSPAFELLRFRPGAEVEDGKVRVIGPEIEELKEGSAVPLGLIVEVAGKTMKKEYEPVLERRIHNFVNYGEGTWHVAQRDIIWVRISKEAVSHGVRIEHLGKLIAAKFRMDFPDLLDAVQVTLITNESEVLAAKKEAEKVYEERDERIRGMKDTDVDTFYSCTLCQTFAPNHVCIITPERPALCGAITWLDGRIAYEISPSGANQPV
;
A
#
# COMPACT_ATOMS: atom_id res chain seq x y z
N MET A 1 34.42 -4.57 -15.93
CA MET A 1 33.68 -5.85 -15.84
C MET A 1 34.12 -6.62 -14.61
N ILE A 2 33.20 -6.73 -13.64
CA ILE A 2 33.36 -7.41 -12.36
C ILE A 2 32.83 -8.84 -12.55
N HIS A 3 33.67 -9.86 -12.31
CA HIS A 3 33.28 -11.26 -12.40
C HIS A 3 32.56 -11.70 -11.12
N VAL A 4 31.25 -11.84 -11.20
CA VAL A 4 30.36 -12.09 -10.05
C VAL A 4 30.72 -13.39 -9.34
N GLU A 5 31.04 -14.47 -10.05
CA GLU A 5 31.35 -15.77 -9.41
C GLU A 5 32.59 -15.70 -8.50
N ASN A 6 33.62 -14.95 -8.90
CA ASN A 6 34.83 -14.78 -8.10
C ASN A 6 34.57 -13.93 -6.85
N ALA A 7 33.82 -12.84 -7.03
CA ALA A 7 33.41 -11.96 -5.92
C ALA A 7 32.57 -12.73 -4.90
N ILE A 8 31.65 -13.60 -5.33
CA ILE A 8 30.86 -14.44 -4.42
C ILE A 8 31.75 -15.35 -3.56
N ILE A 9 32.75 -16.01 -4.15
CA ILE A 9 33.66 -16.91 -3.42
C ILE A 9 34.48 -16.13 -2.40
N SER A 10 35.05 -14.99 -2.83
CA SER A 10 35.84 -14.10 -1.98
C SER A 10 35.00 -13.54 -0.82
N GLY A 11 33.78 -13.06 -1.13
CA GLY A 11 32.84 -12.50 -0.18
C GLY A 11 32.38 -13.50 0.87
N LYS A 12 32.03 -14.73 0.47
CA LYS A 12 31.69 -15.80 1.42
C LYS A 12 32.82 -16.11 2.38
N LYS A 13 34.07 -16.13 1.89
CA LYS A 13 35.25 -16.32 2.74
C LYS A 13 35.42 -15.16 3.72
N SER A 14 35.27 -13.92 3.26
CA SER A 14 35.40 -12.74 4.12
C SER A 14 34.29 -12.69 5.19
N LEU A 15 33.04 -12.96 4.81
CA LEU A 15 31.91 -13.06 5.75
C LEU A 15 32.17 -14.11 6.84
N LYS A 16 32.71 -15.27 6.47
CA LYS A 16 33.10 -16.31 7.44
C LYS A 16 34.15 -15.79 8.44
N GLU A 17 35.21 -15.15 7.96
CA GLU A 17 36.24 -14.56 8.82
C GLU A 17 35.68 -13.47 9.75
N ARG A 18 34.71 -12.67 9.27
CA ARG A 18 34.03 -11.66 10.08
C ARG A 18 33.13 -12.29 11.14
N MET A 19 32.39 -13.34 10.80
CA MET A 19 31.56 -14.09 11.74
C MET A 19 32.39 -14.75 12.84
N GLU A 20 33.60 -15.23 12.53
CA GLU A 20 34.54 -15.77 13.54
C GLU A 20 35.02 -14.69 14.52
N ARG A 21 35.13 -13.43 14.08
CA ARG A 21 35.54 -12.29 14.91
C ARG A 21 34.36 -11.58 15.61
N LEU A 22 33.12 -12.00 15.33
CA LEU A 22 31.93 -11.41 15.92
C LEU A 22 31.94 -11.59 17.45
N SER A 23 31.59 -10.53 18.16
CA SER A 23 31.58 -10.52 19.63
C SER A 23 30.46 -9.64 20.17
N GLY A 24 30.14 -9.81 21.46
CA GLY A 24 29.11 -9.04 22.14
C GLY A 24 27.70 -9.59 21.98
N THR A 25 26.74 -8.74 22.32
CA THR A 25 25.29 -9.01 22.29
C THR A 25 24.61 -7.96 21.42
N PHE A 26 23.61 -8.37 20.66
CA PHE A 26 22.91 -7.49 19.73
C PHE A 26 21.48 -7.96 19.52
N SER A 27 20.62 -7.01 19.18
CA SER A 27 19.21 -7.21 18.86
C SER A 27 18.73 -6.03 18.03
N TYR A 28 17.70 -6.25 17.23
CA TYR A 28 16.93 -5.15 16.68
C TYR A 28 15.89 -4.67 17.70
N ASP A 29 15.68 -3.36 17.73
CA ASP A 29 14.70 -2.74 18.60
C ASP A 29 13.27 -2.93 18.06
N GLU A 30 12.30 -2.99 18.96
CA GLU A 30 10.87 -2.97 18.63
C GLU A 30 10.40 -4.07 17.64
N THR A 31 10.99 -5.27 17.75
CA THR A 31 10.58 -6.45 17.00
C THR A 31 10.31 -7.66 17.90
N ALA A 32 9.26 -8.41 17.57
CA ALA A 32 8.96 -9.69 18.21
C ALA A 32 9.69 -10.87 17.53
N TYR A 33 10.45 -10.61 16.46
CA TYR A 33 11.05 -11.61 15.59
C TYR A 33 12.57 -11.71 15.72
N HIS A 34 13.14 -11.20 16.83
CA HIS A 34 14.58 -11.26 17.12
C HIS A 34 15.41 -10.70 15.96
N LEU A 35 16.28 -11.52 15.37
CA LEU A 35 16.91 -11.28 14.06
C LEU A 35 16.06 -12.00 13.00
N PRO A 36 15.15 -11.29 12.28
CA PRO A 36 14.05 -11.96 11.60
C PRO A 36 14.43 -12.92 10.48
N VAL A 37 15.49 -12.66 9.72
CA VAL A 37 15.96 -13.57 8.66
C VAL A 37 16.47 -14.86 9.30
N THR A 38 17.32 -14.74 10.30
CA THR A 38 17.90 -15.87 11.04
C THR A 38 16.83 -16.64 11.79
N PHE A 39 15.90 -15.94 12.44
CA PHE A 39 14.79 -16.53 13.18
C PHE A 39 13.81 -17.26 12.25
N ALA A 40 13.49 -16.67 11.09
CA ALA A 40 12.63 -17.33 10.10
C ALA A 40 13.27 -18.60 9.54
N LEU A 41 14.59 -18.61 9.33
CA LEU A 41 15.32 -19.77 8.81
C LEU A 41 15.58 -20.88 9.85
N THR A 42 15.81 -20.51 11.12
CA THR A 42 16.31 -21.45 12.14
C THR A 42 15.33 -21.72 13.27
N GLY A 43 14.31 -20.87 13.44
CA GLY A 43 13.41 -20.88 14.61
C GLY A 43 14.11 -20.51 15.92
N THR A 44 15.37 -20.07 15.88
CA THR A 44 16.19 -19.80 17.05
C THR A 44 16.33 -18.30 17.27
N ALA A 45 16.01 -17.86 18.49
CA ALA A 45 16.26 -16.49 18.93
C ALA A 45 17.77 -16.28 19.13
N VAL A 46 18.37 -15.38 18.34
CA VAL A 46 19.81 -15.07 18.40
C VAL A 46 20.02 -13.71 19.04
N HIS A 47 20.82 -13.66 20.10
CA HIS A 47 21.12 -12.45 20.88
C HIS A 47 22.61 -12.26 21.19
N THR A 48 23.41 -13.30 20.96
CA THR A 48 24.85 -13.31 21.26
C THR A 48 25.67 -13.74 20.05
N ALA A 49 26.96 -13.37 20.04
CA ALA A 49 27.88 -13.82 19.00
C ALA A 49 28.04 -15.34 18.90
N ASP A 50 27.92 -16.08 20.02
CA ASP A 50 27.99 -17.54 20.03
C ASP A 50 26.75 -18.16 19.36
N GLU A 51 25.56 -17.67 19.69
CA GLU A 51 24.30 -18.08 19.05
C GLU A 51 24.30 -17.74 17.55
N ALA A 52 24.82 -16.57 17.18
CA ALA A 52 24.94 -16.16 15.79
C ALA A 52 25.88 -17.08 15.00
N ARG A 53 27.02 -17.46 15.57
CA ARG A 53 27.93 -18.45 14.95
C ARG A 53 27.27 -19.82 14.81
N ALA A 54 26.50 -20.25 15.82
CA ALA A 54 25.77 -21.52 15.75
C ALA A 54 24.69 -21.50 14.65
N ALA A 55 23.89 -20.43 14.56
CA ALA A 55 22.87 -20.26 13.54
C ALA A 55 23.46 -20.17 12.12
N TYR A 56 24.58 -19.46 11.96
CA TYR A 56 25.31 -19.37 10.70
C TYR A 56 25.81 -20.75 10.23
N GLN A 57 26.36 -21.55 11.14
CA GLN A 57 26.79 -22.92 10.82
C GLN A 57 25.59 -23.85 10.51
N ALA A 58 24.50 -23.76 11.28
CA ALA A 58 23.29 -24.56 11.07
C ALA A 58 22.62 -24.30 9.72
N THR A 59 22.78 -23.09 9.17
CA THR A 59 22.25 -22.70 7.85
C THR A 59 23.23 -22.93 6.69
N GLY A 60 24.34 -23.64 6.93
CA GLY A 60 25.33 -23.94 5.90
C GLY A 60 26.13 -22.72 5.47
N GLU A 61 26.49 -21.85 6.42
CA GLU A 61 27.27 -20.63 6.16
C GLU A 61 26.53 -19.64 5.25
N ASN A 62 25.21 -19.50 5.44
CA ASN A 62 24.34 -18.66 4.62
C ASN A 62 24.73 -17.16 4.69
N PRO A 63 25.04 -16.50 3.56
CA PRO A 63 25.41 -15.07 3.52
C PRO A 63 24.38 -14.13 4.15
N LEU A 64 23.08 -14.45 4.07
CA LEU A 64 22.02 -13.62 4.65
C LEU A 64 22.06 -13.63 6.17
N VAL A 65 22.33 -14.79 6.78
CA VAL A 65 22.49 -14.92 8.25
C VAL A 65 23.73 -14.17 8.72
N ALA A 66 24.85 -14.30 8.00
CA ALA A 66 26.06 -13.54 8.31
C ALA A 66 25.80 -12.03 8.22
N CYS A 67 25.16 -11.58 7.13
CA CYS A 67 24.84 -10.18 6.92
C CYS A 67 23.95 -9.62 8.04
N GLU A 68 22.87 -10.32 8.42
CA GLU A 68 21.98 -9.87 9.49
C GLU A 68 22.69 -9.76 10.85
N CYS A 69 23.46 -10.78 11.23
CA CYS A 69 24.19 -10.78 12.49
C CYS A 69 25.27 -9.68 12.54
N LEU A 70 26.00 -9.47 11.44
CA LEU A 70 27.01 -8.42 11.34
C LEU A 70 26.39 -7.02 11.34
N THR A 71 25.24 -6.84 10.67
CA THR A 71 24.50 -5.58 10.66
C THR A 71 23.93 -5.28 12.05
N ALA A 72 23.25 -6.24 12.69
CA ALA A 72 22.72 -6.06 14.05
C ALA A 72 23.83 -5.70 15.06
N ALA A 73 25.00 -6.31 14.95
CA ALA A 73 26.13 -5.98 15.81
C ALA A 73 26.70 -4.58 15.54
N ALA A 74 26.74 -4.12 14.28
CA ALA A 74 27.19 -2.77 13.92
C ALA A 74 26.15 -1.69 14.32
N GLU A 75 24.86 -1.98 14.21
CA GLU A 75 23.81 -1.05 14.64
C GLU A 75 23.77 -0.93 16.17
N ALA A 76 24.07 -2.00 16.90
CA ALA A 76 24.17 -1.97 18.37
C ALA A 76 25.29 -1.05 18.88
N THR A 77 26.31 -0.74 18.06
CA THR A 77 27.36 0.25 18.41
C THR A 77 27.01 1.68 17.97
N GLY A 78 25.89 1.88 17.27
CA GLY A 78 25.35 3.19 16.89
C GLY A 78 26.01 3.85 15.67
N GLU A 79 26.81 3.11 14.88
CA GLU A 79 27.64 3.69 13.82
C GLU A 79 26.90 4.08 12.52
N ASP A 80 25.68 3.57 12.26
CA ASP A 80 25.11 3.61 10.89
C ASP A 80 23.62 4.05 10.78
N VAL A 81 22.93 4.37 11.89
CA VAL A 81 21.50 4.75 11.87
C VAL A 81 21.31 6.22 12.25
N GLN A 82 21.61 7.12 11.31
CA GLN A 82 21.33 8.55 11.44
C GLN A 82 20.39 9.00 10.31
N PRO A 83 19.50 9.99 10.55
CA PRO A 83 18.68 10.56 9.48
C PRO A 83 19.55 10.96 8.27
N PRO A 84 19.13 10.63 7.03
CA PRO A 84 17.79 10.17 6.66
C PRO A 84 17.57 8.65 6.78
N TYR A 85 18.56 7.85 7.18
CA TYR A 85 18.48 6.40 7.17
C TYR A 85 17.54 5.85 8.25
N THR A 86 16.80 4.80 7.90
CA THR A 86 15.89 4.09 8.82
C THR A 86 16.58 2.98 9.58
N GLY A 87 17.63 2.36 9.01
CA GLY A 87 18.13 1.07 9.49
C GLY A 87 17.02 0.02 9.47
N PHE A 88 16.99 -0.82 10.51
CA PHE A 88 15.89 -1.73 10.80
C PHE A 88 14.54 -1.01 10.96
N LEU A 89 13.50 -1.46 10.25
CA LEU A 89 12.14 -0.94 10.43
C LEU A 89 11.44 -1.67 11.59
N PRO A 90 10.94 -0.99 12.64
CA PRO A 90 10.18 -1.62 13.71
C PRO A 90 8.91 -2.35 13.23
N ASP A 91 8.47 -3.37 13.97
CA ASP A 91 7.29 -4.16 13.61
C ASP A 91 6.02 -3.29 13.51
N ALA A 92 5.89 -2.25 14.34
CA ALA A 92 4.76 -1.34 14.30
C ALA A 92 4.70 -0.54 12.98
N VAL A 93 5.86 -0.10 12.48
CA VAL A 93 5.99 0.58 11.18
C VAL A 93 5.66 -0.42 10.07
N LEU A 94 6.20 -1.64 10.16
CA LEU A 94 5.94 -2.68 9.17
C LEU A 94 4.45 -3.08 9.13
N ARG A 95 3.73 -3.14 10.27
CA ARG A 95 2.27 -3.40 10.27
C ARG A 95 1.50 -2.29 9.54
N THR A 96 1.93 -1.05 9.70
CA THR A 96 1.32 0.11 9.03
C THR A 96 1.53 0.02 7.51
N LEU A 97 2.76 -0.31 7.07
CA LEU A 97 3.06 -0.58 5.66
C LEU A 97 2.37 -1.84 5.14
N GLY A 98 2.18 -2.84 6.00
CA GLY A 98 1.57 -4.13 5.69
C GLY A 98 0.16 -4.01 5.14
N TYR A 99 -0.62 -3.03 5.61
CA TYR A 99 -1.94 -2.72 5.03
C TYR A 99 -1.83 -2.36 3.54
N SER A 100 -0.88 -1.50 3.16
CA SER A 100 -0.64 -1.13 1.77
C SER A 100 -0.06 -2.28 0.91
N LEU A 101 0.57 -3.27 1.55
CA LEU A 101 1.05 -4.48 0.87
C LEU A 101 -0.08 -5.48 0.55
N VAL A 102 -1.22 -5.39 1.26
CA VAL A 102 -2.35 -6.31 1.08
C VAL A 102 -3.55 -5.68 0.40
N ASP A 103 -3.70 -4.34 0.44
CA ASP A 103 -4.82 -3.62 -0.17
C ASP A 103 -4.69 -3.40 -1.70
N GLY A 104 -3.58 -3.83 -2.29
CA GLY A 104 -3.29 -3.70 -3.72
C GLY A 104 -2.76 -2.33 -4.15
N SER A 105 -2.53 -1.40 -3.21
CA SER A 105 -1.94 -0.09 -3.50
C SER A 105 -0.43 -0.14 -3.78
N ILE A 106 0.22 -1.25 -3.41
CA ILE A 106 1.60 -1.59 -3.78
C ILE A 106 1.57 -2.82 -4.69
N LEU A 107 2.18 -2.71 -5.88
CA LEU A 107 2.17 -3.79 -6.86
C LEU A 107 3.36 -4.75 -6.75
N GLY A 108 4.44 -4.29 -6.11
CA GLY A 108 5.63 -5.09 -5.82
C GLY A 108 6.66 -4.35 -4.99
N LEU A 109 7.71 -5.08 -4.65
CA LEU A 109 8.80 -4.62 -3.78
C LEU A 109 10.10 -4.47 -4.58
N VAL A 110 10.86 -3.40 -4.34
CA VAL A 110 12.15 -3.18 -5.01
C VAL A 110 13.21 -2.82 -4.00
N ILE A 111 14.37 -3.46 -4.09
CA ILE A 111 15.60 -2.98 -3.45
C ILE A 111 16.51 -2.37 -4.52
N VAL A 112 16.88 -1.10 -4.35
CA VAL A 112 17.87 -0.41 -5.19
C VAL A 112 19.14 -0.23 -4.38
N ALA A 113 20.25 -0.75 -4.92
CA ALA A 113 21.52 -0.77 -4.20
C ALA A 113 22.69 -0.21 -5.02
N GLY A 114 23.64 0.40 -4.32
CA GLY A 114 24.82 1.03 -4.92
C GLY A 114 24.57 2.47 -5.34
N THR A 115 25.41 2.98 -6.25
CA THR A 115 25.40 4.41 -6.65
C THR A 115 25.07 4.55 -8.13
N PRO A 116 23.94 5.19 -8.49
CA PRO A 116 23.65 5.51 -9.88
C PRO A 116 24.68 6.46 -10.49
N GLN A 117 24.72 6.52 -11.83
CA GLN A 117 25.69 7.34 -12.56
C GLN A 117 25.54 8.85 -12.30
N SER A 118 24.33 9.31 -11.94
CA SER A 118 24.06 10.71 -11.59
C SER A 118 22.86 10.86 -10.66
N PRO A 119 22.76 11.97 -9.92
CA PRO A 119 21.57 12.33 -9.13
C PRO A 119 20.27 12.36 -9.97
N ASP A 120 20.33 12.84 -11.21
CA ASP A 120 19.16 12.88 -12.13
C ASP A 120 18.70 11.46 -12.51
N ALA A 121 19.63 10.53 -12.73
CA ALA A 121 19.31 9.14 -13.00
C ALA A 121 18.67 8.46 -11.78
N ALA A 122 19.17 8.73 -10.57
CA ALA A 122 18.58 8.28 -9.32
C ALA A 122 17.13 8.77 -9.17
N ALA A 123 16.91 10.08 -9.35
CA ALA A 123 15.59 10.70 -9.24
C ALA A 123 14.61 10.17 -10.29
N SER A 124 15.06 9.97 -11.53
CA SER A 124 14.23 9.44 -12.62
C SER A 124 13.81 7.99 -12.36
N LEU A 125 14.75 7.14 -11.92
CA LEU A 125 14.46 5.75 -11.54
C LEU A 125 13.43 5.67 -10.41
N CYS A 126 13.62 6.44 -9.34
CA CYS A 126 12.73 6.41 -8.18
C CYS A 126 11.33 6.95 -8.51
N ARG A 127 11.26 7.98 -9.37
CA ARG A 127 9.98 8.49 -9.88
C ARG A 127 9.23 7.44 -10.68
N GLU A 128 9.91 6.74 -11.60
CA GLU A 128 9.30 5.65 -12.36
C GLU A 128 8.77 4.56 -11.40
N LEU A 129 9.56 4.14 -10.41
CA LEU A 129 9.13 3.15 -9.42
C LEU A 129 7.87 3.59 -8.65
N GLN A 130 7.79 4.86 -8.25
CA GLN A 130 6.60 5.43 -7.59
C GLN A 130 5.38 5.44 -8.53
N GLU A 131 5.54 5.86 -9.78
CA GLU A 131 4.49 5.86 -10.81
C GLU A 131 3.99 4.44 -11.12
N LYS A 132 4.84 3.42 -10.93
CA LYS A 132 4.48 2.00 -11.06
C LYS A 132 3.97 1.38 -9.77
N TYR A 133 3.69 2.19 -8.75
CA TYR A 133 3.18 1.77 -7.45
C TYR A 133 4.08 0.75 -6.74
N MET A 134 5.39 0.86 -6.90
CA MET A 134 6.36 0.00 -6.24
C MET A 134 6.74 0.58 -4.87
N LEU A 135 6.86 -0.27 -3.85
CA LEU A 135 7.51 0.11 -2.60
C LEU A 135 9.01 -0.12 -2.73
N THR A 136 9.77 0.97 -2.66
CA THR A 136 11.19 0.97 -2.96
C THR A 136 12.01 1.13 -1.68
N PHE A 137 12.99 0.27 -1.51
CA PHE A 137 14.00 0.29 -0.47
C PHE A 137 15.34 0.70 -1.10
N LEU A 138 16.09 1.54 -0.41
CA LEU A 138 17.29 2.19 -0.95
C LEU A 138 18.47 1.88 -0.02
N SER A 139 19.56 1.37 -0.57
CA SER A 139 20.74 0.99 0.23
C SER A 139 22.03 1.39 -0.48
N GLY A 140 22.90 2.17 0.17
CA GLY A 140 24.12 2.68 -0.46
C GLY A 140 23.99 4.10 -1.02
N GLY A 141 24.90 4.47 -1.91
CA GLY A 141 25.03 5.84 -2.45
C GLY A 141 23.82 6.37 -3.25
N ILE A 142 22.84 5.53 -3.56
CA ILE A 142 21.53 5.95 -4.09
C ILE A 142 20.84 6.95 -3.15
N VAL A 143 20.97 6.80 -1.82
CA VAL A 143 20.32 7.70 -0.86
C VAL A 143 20.94 9.10 -0.92
N GLU A 144 22.26 9.18 -0.93
CA GLU A 144 23.00 10.44 -1.08
C GLU A 144 22.76 11.09 -2.45
N SER A 145 22.63 10.28 -3.50
CA SER A 145 22.32 10.77 -4.85
C SER A 145 20.95 11.46 -4.90
N LEU A 146 19.93 10.89 -4.23
CA LEU A 146 18.59 11.46 -4.16
C LEU A 146 18.53 12.72 -3.30
N THR A 147 19.15 12.69 -2.11
CA THR A 147 19.16 13.85 -1.20
C THR A 147 19.94 15.01 -1.81
N GLY A 148 21.05 14.73 -2.50
CA GLY A 148 21.81 15.71 -3.27
C GLY A 148 21.03 16.33 -4.43
N ALA A 149 20.09 15.58 -5.03
CA ALA A 149 19.14 16.10 -6.03
C ALA A 149 17.94 16.84 -5.41
N GLY A 150 17.85 16.96 -4.08
CA GLY A 150 16.70 17.56 -3.39
C GLY A 150 15.44 16.68 -3.35
N VAL A 151 15.56 15.38 -3.66
CA VAL A 151 14.45 14.42 -3.56
C VAL A 151 14.28 14.00 -2.10
N LYS A 152 13.07 14.13 -1.58
CA LYS A 152 12.72 13.65 -0.25
C LYS A 152 12.53 12.13 -0.27
N VAL A 153 13.08 11.46 0.74
CA VAL A 153 12.95 10.03 0.99
C VAL A 153 12.20 9.79 2.29
N GLY A 154 11.52 8.65 2.39
CA GLY A 154 10.65 8.32 3.52
C GLY A 154 9.71 7.17 3.17
N ALA A 155 9.25 6.43 4.18
CA ALA A 155 8.33 5.32 4.02
C ALA A 155 6.97 5.78 3.48
N GLU A 156 6.50 6.96 3.92
CA GLU A 156 5.31 7.65 3.44
C GLU A 156 5.41 8.06 1.96
N LEU A 157 6.63 8.22 1.44
CA LEU A 157 6.91 8.51 0.04
C LEU A 157 7.22 7.25 -0.78
N ARG A 158 7.11 6.06 -0.18
CA ARG A 158 7.45 4.76 -0.80
C ARG A 158 8.92 4.64 -1.24
N LEU A 159 9.80 5.47 -0.67
CA LEU A 159 11.24 5.49 -0.90
C LEU A 159 11.96 5.34 0.44
N VAL A 160 12.08 4.11 0.94
CA VAL A 160 12.60 3.80 2.28
C VAL A 160 14.14 3.76 2.26
N PRO A 161 14.84 4.70 2.92
CA PRO A 161 16.31 4.72 2.95
C PRO A 161 16.85 3.79 4.05
N LEU A 162 17.25 2.58 3.69
CA LEU A 162 17.71 1.57 4.67
C LEU A 162 19.05 1.93 5.31
N GLY A 163 20.04 2.33 4.52
CA GLY A 163 21.36 2.67 5.06
C GLY A 163 22.36 3.15 4.02
N SER A 164 23.50 3.63 4.53
CA SER A 164 24.57 4.26 3.75
C SER A 164 25.36 3.29 2.88
N ARG A 165 25.26 1.99 3.14
CA ARG A 165 25.96 0.91 2.43
C ARG A 165 24.98 -0.08 1.79
N PRO A 166 25.33 -0.71 0.65
CA PRO A 166 24.57 -1.82 0.09
C PRO A 166 24.32 -2.97 1.10
N PHE A 167 25.21 -3.15 2.08
CA PHE A 167 25.05 -4.13 3.17
C PHE A 167 23.74 -3.97 3.98
N SER A 168 23.16 -2.76 4.08
CA SER A 168 21.88 -2.51 4.76
C SER A 168 20.67 -3.11 4.02
N ALA A 169 20.87 -3.65 2.81
CA ALA A 169 19.83 -4.37 2.07
C ALA A 169 19.33 -5.62 2.80
N ILE A 170 20.01 -6.10 3.84
CA ILE A 170 19.47 -7.15 4.70
C ILE A 170 18.11 -6.79 5.29
N HIS A 171 17.85 -5.49 5.55
CA HIS A 171 16.56 -5.06 6.06
C HIS A 171 15.41 -5.24 5.06
N PHE A 172 15.72 -5.27 3.76
CA PHE A 172 14.74 -5.67 2.76
C PHE A 172 14.29 -7.13 2.93
N ILE A 173 15.24 -8.02 3.24
CA ILE A 173 14.96 -9.44 3.44
C ILE A 173 14.28 -9.69 4.78
N ASP A 174 14.67 -8.99 5.84
CA ASP A 174 14.02 -9.11 7.13
C ASP A 174 12.53 -8.69 7.06
N ILE A 175 12.20 -7.71 6.21
CA ILE A 175 10.83 -7.28 5.95
C ILE A 175 10.04 -8.39 5.28
N ILE A 176 10.61 -9.03 4.24
CA ILE A 176 9.97 -10.17 3.57
C ILE A 176 9.75 -11.32 4.56
N ALA A 177 10.74 -11.63 5.39
CA ALA A 177 10.65 -12.68 6.41
C ALA A 177 9.57 -12.38 7.45
N ARG A 178 9.52 -11.14 7.96
CA ARG A 178 8.50 -10.72 8.93
C ARG A 178 7.11 -10.69 8.33
N VAL A 179 6.94 -10.19 7.10
CA VAL A 179 5.64 -10.22 6.42
C VAL A 179 5.15 -11.67 6.23
N ALA A 180 6.05 -12.60 5.89
CA ALA A 180 5.72 -14.01 5.79
C ALA A 180 5.28 -14.61 7.14
N MET A 181 5.96 -14.28 8.24
CA MET A 181 5.59 -14.77 9.57
C MET A 181 4.31 -14.11 10.11
N MET A 182 4.19 -12.78 9.98
CA MET A 182 3.08 -11.98 10.49
C MET A 182 1.77 -12.21 9.75
N PHE A 183 1.82 -12.23 8.41
CA PHE A 183 0.63 -12.26 7.55
C PHE A 183 0.50 -13.56 6.76
N GLY A 184 1.63 -14.19 6.39
CA GLY A 184 1.64 -15.49 5.70
C GLY A 184 1.46 -16.70 6.63
N GLY A 185 1.50 -16.49 7.94
CA GLY A 185 1.44 -17.55 8.95
C GLY A 185 2.57 -18.58 8.82
N VAL A 186 3.73 -18.16 8.29
CA VAL A 186 4.92 -19.00 8.22
C VAL A 186 5.48 -19.19 9.63
N THR A 187 5.69 -20.44 10.03
CA THR A 187 6.26 -20.76 11.33
C THR A 187 7.77 -20.49 11.32
N PRO A 188 8.34 -19.83 12.35
CA PRO A 188 9.79 -19.67 12.46
C PRO A 188 10.52 -21.03 12.39
N GLY A 189 11.57 -21.12 11.58
CA GLY A 189 12.31 -22.37 11.32
C GLY A 189 11.79 -23.19 10.14
N ASP A 190 10.65 -22.83 9.55
CA ASP A 190 10.13 -23.44 8.33
C ASP A 190 10.69 -22.72 7.09
N ALA A 191 11.97 -22.99 6.79
CA ALA A 191 12.70 -22.35 5.70
C ALA A 191 12.06 -22.64 4.32
N ASP A 192 11.51 -23.83 4.12
CA ASP A 192 10.85 -24.21 2.87
C ASP A 192 9.58 -23.38 2.62
N ARG A 193 8.76 -23.20 3.66
CA ARG A 193 7.55 -22.39 3.55
C ARG A 193 7.86 -20.90 3.43
N LEU A 194 8.92 -20.42 4.10
CA LEU A 194 9.42 -19.06 3.90
C LEU A 194 9.84 -18.83 2.44
N LEU A 195 10.58 -19.79 1.87
CA LEU A 195 11.04 -19.74 0.49
C LEU A 195 9.88 -19.70 -0.50
N ALA A 196 8.92 -20.61 -0.34
CA ALA A 196 7.70 -20.65 -1.15
C ALA A 196 6.92 -19.32 -1.06
N TYR A 197 6.77 -18.78 0.15
CA TYR A 197 6.11 -17.49 0.35
C TYR A 197 6.84 -16.36 -0.39
N ALA A 198 8.17 -16.25 -0.24
CA ALA A 198 8.96 -15.21 -0.89
C ALA A 198 8.85 -15.29 -2.42
N GLN A 199 8.93 -16.50 -2.98
CA GLN A 199 8.88 -16.72 -4.42
C GLN A 199 7.50 -16.40 -5.03
N GLU A 200 6.42 -16.80 -4.35
CA GLU A 200 5.05 -16.69 -4.87
C GLU A 200 4.34 -15.38 -4.51
N ARG A 201 4.62 -14.81 -3.33
CA ARG A 201 3.84 -13.70 -2.76
C ARG A 201 4.57 -12.36 -2.73
N ALA A 202 5.88 -12.34 -2.50
CA ALA A 202 6.59 -11.09 -2.21
C ALA A 202 6.72 -10.14 -3.42
N LYS A 203 6.63 -10.66 -4.67
CA LYS A 203 6.79 -9.89 -5.92
C LYS A 203 7.96 -8.89 -5.84
N ALA A 204 9.12 -9.39 -5.40
CA ALA A 204 10.30 -8.60 -5.12
C ALA A 204 11.31 -8.66 -6.29
N ILE A 205 11.97 -7.54 -6.56
CA ILE A 205 13.10 -7.42 -7.51
C ILE A 205 14.26 -6.64 -6.87
N ALA A 206 15.49 -6.89 -7.34
CA ALA A 206 16.67 -6.14 -6.93
C ALA A 206 17.28 -5.40 -8.13
N ILE A 207 17.55 -4.11 -7.99
CA ILE A 207 18.27 -3.28 -8.97
C ILE A 207 19.62 -2.91 -8.35
N VAL A 208 20.71 -3.35 -8.97
CA VAL A 208 22.06 -3.22 -8.42
C VAL A 208 22.92 -2.39 -9.37
N PHE A 209 23.44 -1.27 -8.87
CA PHE A 209 24.42 -0.42 -9.54
C PHE A 209 25.86 -0.85 -9.20
N PRO A 210 26.85 -0.56 -10.06
CA PRO A 210 28.27 -0.82 -9.76
C PRO A 210 28.74 -0.23 -8.44
N GLY A 211 29.68 -0.92 -7.79
CA GLY A 211 30.35 -0.45 -6.58
C GLY A 211 30.19 -1.37 -5.36
N LEU A 212 29.46 -2.48 -5.48
CA LEU A 212 29.42 -3.51 -4.44
C LEU A 212 30.80 -4.13 -4.25
N ASP A 213 31.16 -4.33 -2.99
CA ASP A 213 32.30 -5.15 -2.62
C ASP A 213 31.99 -6.66 -2.76
N ASP A 214 32.98 -7.52 -2.48
CA ASP A 214 32.84 -8.96 -2.60
C ASP A 214 31.78 -9.53 -1.62
N GLU A 215 31.70 -9.00 -0.40
CA GLU A 215 30.73 -9.45 0.61
C GLU A 215 29.31 -9.07 0.20
N GLU A 216 29.10 -7.83 -0.22
CA GLU A 216 27.84 -7.32 -0.73
C GLU A 216 27.40 -8.10 -1.97
N THR A 217 28.33 -8.41 -2.87
CA THR A 217 28.04 -9.26 -4.04
C THR A 217 27.56 -10.66 -3.62
N ALA A 218 28.19 -11.28 -2.62
CA ALA A 218 27.77 -12.57 -2.08
C ALA A 218 26.39 -12.52 -1.39
N VAL A 219 26.07 -11.42 -0.70
CA VAL A 219 24.76 -11.21 -0.06
C VAL A 219 23.66 -11.02 -1.10
N PHE A 220 23.87 -10.16 -2.10
CA PHE A 220 22.90 -9.95 -3.17
C PHE A 220 22.67 -11.24 -3.97
N ASP A 221 23.71 -12.01 -4.27
CA ASP A 221 23.54 -13.31 -4.94
C ASP A 221 22.61 -14.27 -4.17
N ALA A 222 22.65 -14.24 -2.83
CA ALA A 222 21.76 -15.05 -2.01
C ALA A 222 20.27 -14.65 -2.12
N PHE A 223 19.95 -13.44 -2.61
CA PHE A 223 18.55 -13.02 -2.83
C PHE A 223 17.86 -13.86 -3.91
N ARG A 224 18.64 -14.46 -4.83
CA ARG A 224 18.10 -15.33 -5.88
C ARG A 224 17.42 -16.57 -5.32
N LEU A 225 17.87 -17.06 -4.16
CA LEU A 225 17.23 -18.19 -3.47
C LEU A 225 15.76 -17.85 -3.19
N LEU A 226 15.48 -16.62 -2.75
CA LEU A 226 14.14 -16.08 -2.50
C LEU A 226 13.34 -15.79 -3.78
N GLY A 227 13.88 -16.19 -4.95
CA GLY A 227 13.32 -15.92 -6.27
C GLY A 227 13.41 -14.46 -6.69
N ILE A 228 14.24 -13.63 -6.06
CA ILE A 228 14.36 -12.21 -6.39
C ILE A 228 15.32 -12.06 -7.59
N PRO A 229 14.85 -11.64 -8.78
CA PRO A 229 15.74 -11.40 -9.90
C PRO A 229 16.64 -10.20 -9.60
N ILE A 230 17.92 -10.34 -9.92
CA ILE A 230 18.92 -9.29 -9.75
C ILE A 230 19.17 -8.65 -11.10
N LEU A 231 18.76 -7.40 -11.22
CA LEU A 231 18.92 -6.55 -12.40
C LEU A 231 20.17 -5.71 -12.22
N SER A 232 21.21 -6.05 -12.96
CA SER A 232 22.48 -5.35 -12.93
C SER A 232 22.48 -4.18 -13.91
N ALA A 233 22.42 -2.95 -13.39
CA ALA A 233 22.44 -1.72 -14.15
C ALA A 233 23.88 -1.19 -14.39
N GLY A 234 24.82 -2.08 -14.76
CA GLY A 234 26.22 -1.71 -14.94
C GLY A 234 27.17 -2.86 -15.30
N GLU A 235 28.43 -2.76 -14.86
CA GLU A 235 29.54 -3.62 -15.31
C GLU A 235 29.71 -4.94 -14.51
N TYR A 236 28.62 -5.60 -14.10
CA TYR A 236 28.72 -6.96 -13.55
C TYR A 236 28.52 -7.99 -14.67
N GLU A 237 29.35 -9.04 -14.66
CA GLU A 237 29.24 -10.18 -15.55
C GLU A 237 29.22 -11.48 -14.76
N GLY A 238 28.26 -12.34 -15.09
CA GLY A 238 28.02 -13.63 -14.44
C GLY A 238 26.74 -14.24 -14.97
N SER A 239 26.59 -15.56 -14.84
CA SER A 239 25.58 -16.32 -15.59
C SER A 239 24.11 -16.08 -15.18
N GLU A 240 23.84 -15.54 -13.99
CA GLU A 240 22.47 -15.45 -13.45
C GLU A 240 22.04 -14.03 -13.03
N TRP A 241 22.94 -13.04 -13.03
CA TRP A 241 22.57 -11.63 -12.85
C TRP A 241 22.15 -11.04 -14.21
N ILE A 242 20.97 -10.43 -14.26
CA ILE A 242 20.36 -9.99 -15.51
C ILE A 242 20.89 -8.59 -15.83
N ARG A 243 21.76 -8.50 -16.83
CA ARG A 243 22.29 -7.22 -17.29
C ARG A 243 21.21 -6.39 -17.98
N VAL A 244 21.05 -5.16 -17.54
CA VAL A 244 20.07 -4.20 -18.07
C VAL A 244 20.68 -2.81 -18.15
N SER A 245 20.12 -1.96 -19.00
CA SER A 245 20.34 -0.52 -18.87
C SER A 245 19.55 0.02 -17.66
N ALA A 246 20.01 1.12 -17.04
CA ALA A 246 19.32 1.72 -15.91
C ALA A 246 17.86 2.08 -16.22
N SER A 247 17.57 2.53 -17.45
CA SER A 247 16.23 2.88 -17.94
C SER A 247 15.32 1.68 -18.25
N GLU A 248 15.87 0.47 -18.33
CA GLU A 248 15.10 -0.75 -18.62
C GLU A 248 14.92 -1.63 -17.38
N ALA A 249 15.64 -1.34 -16.30
CA ALA A 249 15.64 -2.16 -15.09
C ALA A 249 14.22 -2.34 -14.52
N VAL A 250 13.47 -1.25 -14.33
CA VAL A 250 12.12 -1.29 -13.76
C VAL A 250 11.19 -2.18 -14.58
N ARG A 251 11.05 -1.88 -15.87
CA ARG A 251 10.21 -2.66 -16.80
C ARG A 251 10.60 -4.14 -16.81
N THR A 252 11.89 -4.43 -16.95
CA THR A 252 12.39 -5.82 -17.03
C THR A 252 12.08 -6.59 -15.74
N GLY A 253 12.30 -5.98 -14.57
CA GLY A 253 11.98 -6.61 -13.29
C GLY A 253 10.50 -6.88 -13.10
N MET A 254 9.66 -5.90 -13.46
CA MET A 254 8.22 -6.04 -13.41
C MET A 254 7.73 -7.19 -14.30
N ASP A 255 8.23 -7.29 -15.52
CA ASP A 255 7.88 -8.35 -16.47
C ASP A 255 8.26 -9.75 -15.91
N LEU A 256 9.46 -9.88 -15.34
CA LEU A 256 9.93 -11.12 -14.71
C LEU A 256 9.08 -11.56 -13.51
N LYS A 257 8.47 -10.61 -12.80
CA LYS A 257 7.58 -10.86 -11.67
C LYS A 257 6.09 -10.83 -12.02
N GLY A 258 5.75 -10.69 -13.30
CA GLY A 258 4.36 -10.59 -13.74
C GLY A 258 3.62 -9.40 -13.12
N ILE A 259 4.34 -8.35 -12.73
CA ILE A 259 3.78 -7.13 -12.16
C ILE A 259 3.25 -6.29 -13.30
N LYS A 260 1.93 -6.14 -13.38
CA LYS A 260 1.28 -5.33 -14.39
C LYS A 260 0.68 -4.11 -13.73
N VAL A 261 1.12 -2.92 -14.16
CA VAL A 261 0.36 -1.71 -13.84
C VAL A 261 -0.87 -1.71 -14.72
N SER A 262 -2.03 -1.94 -14.13
CA SER A 262 -3.28 -1.52 -14.74
C SER A 262 -3.31 0.01 -14.69
N VAL A 263 -2.64 0.67 -15.64
CA VAL A 263 -2.83 2.11 -15.86
C VAL A 263 -4.22 2.25 -16.49
N THR A 264 -5.24 2.16 -15.67
CA THR A 264 -6.54 2.72 -16.05
C THR A 264 -6.42 4.20 -15.76
N ALA A 265 -5.79 4.94 -16.68
CA ALA A 265 -5.76 6.39 -16.61
C ALA A 265 -7.21 6.86 -16.61
N ILE A 266 -7.69 7.30 -15.45
CA ILE A 266 -9.01 7.93 -15.34
C ILE A 266 -8.87 9.28 -16.05
N PRO A 267 -9.72 9.61 -17.04
CA PRO A 267 -9.60 10.85 -17.81
C PRO A 267 -10.10 12.04 -16.97
N ILE A 268 -9.33 12.39 -15.95
CA ILE A 268 -9.57 13.50 -15.00
C ILE A 268 -8.29 14.33 -14.83
N PRO A 269 -8.40 15.63 -14.54
CA PRO A 269 -7.26 16.53 -14.42
C PRO A 269 -6.53 16.48 -13.06
N MET A 270 -6.96 15.60 -12.15
CA MET A 270 -6.29 15.37 -10.87
C MET A 270 -5.63 13.99 -10.86
N ALA A 271 -4.55 13.84 -10.09
CA ALA A 271 -3.99 12.53 -9.82
C ALA A 271 -4.98 11.70 -8.97
N CYS A 272 -4.95 10.38 -9.16
CA CYS A 272 -5.75 9.43 -8.40
C CYS A 272 -4.82 8.39 -7.75
N SER A 273 -4.76 8.36 -6.43
CA SER A 273 -3.94 7.42 -5.67
C SER A 273 -4.45 7.27 -4.23
N PRO A 274 -4.42 6.06 -3.64
CA PRO A 274 -4.63 5.89 -2.21
C PRO A 274 -3.71 6.76 -1.33
N ALA A 275 -2.54 7.16 -1.84
CA ALA A 275 -1.61 8.03 -1.13
C ALA A 275 -2.15 9.44 -0.82
N PHE A 276 -3.20 9.89 -1.51
CA PHE A 276 -3.83 11.19 -1.24
C PHE A 276 -4.87 11.12 -0.11
N GLU A 277 -5.30 9.91 0.29
CA GLU A 277 -6.24 9.71 1.37
C GLU A 277 -5.67 10.22 2.71
N GLY A 278 -6.50 10.89 3.52
CA GLY A 278 -6.10 11.43 4.82
C GLY A 278 -5.56 12.88 4.78
N LYS A 279 -5.28 13.46 3.61
CA LYS A 279 -4.95 14.89 3.49
C LYS A 279 -6.19 15.74 3.74
N SER A 280 -6.27 16.39 4.90
CA SER A 280 -7.38 17.31 5.20
C SER A 280 -7.25 18.61 4.41
N ILE A 281 -8.34 19.09 3.80
CA ILE A 281 -8.39 20.41 3.15
C ILE A 281 -8.91 21.43 4.18
N ARG A 282 -8.07 22.42 4.52
CA ARG A 282 -8.47 23.49 5.45
C ARG A 282 -9.31 24.56 4.77
N LYS A 283 -9.96 25.42 5.56
CA LYS A 283 -10.91 26.42 5.05
C LYS A 283 -10.23 27.41 4.08
N GLU A 284 -8.98 27.75 4.35
CA GLU A 284 -8.14 28.65 3.56
C GLU A 284 -7.70 28.06 2.21
N GLU A 285 -7.61 26.73 2.12
CA GLU A 285 -7.22 25.96 0.92
C GLU A 285 -8.43 25.53 0.08
N MET A 286 -9.62 25.58 0.66
CA MET A 286 -10.87 25.12 0.05
C MET A 286 -11.40 26.10 -0.99
N PHE A 287 -11.81 25.59 -2.16
CA PHE A 287 -12.57 26.34 -3.15
C PHE A 287 -14.07 26.23 -2.92
N VAL A 288 -14.58 25.02 -2.67
CA VAL A 288 -16.00 24.77 -2.38
C VAL A 288 -16.14 23.66 -1.33
N GLU A 289 -17.18 23.76 -0.49
CA GLU A 289 -17.64 22.66 0.36
C GLU A 289 -19.10 22.28 0.11
N PHE A 290 -19.41 21.00 0.32
CA PHE A 290 -20.74 20.45 0.24
C PHE A 290 -21.06 19.68 1.52
N GLY A 291 -22.24 19.87 2.10
CA GLY A 291 -22.64 19.14 3.30
C GLY A 291 -22.07 19.71 4.60
N GLY A 292 -21.73 18.83 5.55
CA GLY A 292 -21.11 19.22 6.83
C GLY A 292 -21.98 20.15 7.70
N GLY A 293 -23.31 20.11 7.53
CA GLY A 293 -24.25 21.02 8.16
C GLY A 293 -24.22 22.46 7.61
N ARG A 294 -23.46 22.73 6.54
CA ARG A 294 -23.39 24.04 5.86
C ARG A 294 -24.34 24.14 4.68
N SER A 295 -24.60 23.01 4.01
CA SER A 295 -25.58 22.86 2.94
C SER A 295 -26.20 21.45 2.99
N PRO A 296 -27.38 21.23 2.39
CA PRO A 296 -27.94 19.89 2.22
C PRO A 296 -27.03 19.02 1.35
N ALA A 297 -26.67 17.82 1.82
CA ALA A 297 -25.93 16.89 1.00
C ALA A 297 -26.29 15.42 1.29
N PHE A 298 -26.18 14.55 0.30
CA PHE A 298 -26.30 13.11 0.48
C PHE A 298 -25.52 12.33 -0.59
N GLU A 299 -25.15 11.09 -0.28
CA GLU A 299 -24.62 10.10 -1.22
C GLU A 299 -25.48 8.83 -1.18
N LEU A 300 -25.81 8.28 -2.35
CA LEU A 300 -26.64 7.09 -2.46
C LEU A 300 -26.16 6.19 -3.60
N LEU A 301 -25.88 4.93 -3.31
CA LEU A 301 -25.66 3.91 -4.33
C LEU A 301 -26.93 3.07 -4.54
N ARG A 302 -27.31 2.83 -5.79
CA ARG A 302 -28.47 2.01 -6.15
C ARG A 302 -28.12 0.98 -7.21
N PHE A 303 -28.54 -0.26 -6.98
CA PHE A 303 -28.57 -1.28 -8.00
C PHE A 303 -29.73 -1.05 -8.97
N ARG A 304 -29.48 -1.27 -10.26
CA ARG A 304 -30.43 -1.12 -11.35
C ARG A 304 -30.30 -2.24 -12.37
N PRO A 305 -31.39 -2.57 -13.11
CA PRO A 305 -31.30 -3.39 -14.30
C PRO A 305 -30.30 -2.79 -15.30
N GLY A 306 -29.52 -3.63 -15.99
CA GLY A 306 -28.48 -3.16 -16.91
C GLY A 306 -28.98 -2.29 -18.07
N ALA A 307 -30.25 -2.40 -18.45
CA ALA A 307 -30.84 -1.53 -19.48
C ALA A 307 -31.07 -0.08 -19.01
N GLU A 308 -31.02 0.18 -17.70
CA GLU A 308 -31.25 1.50 -17.10
C GLU A 308 -29.95 2.23 -16.76
N VAL A 309 -28.79 1.57 -16.88
CA VAL A 309 -27.47 2.11 -16.53
C VAL A 309 -26.58 2.18 -17.76
N GLU A 310 -26.13 3.38 -18.10
CA GLU A 310 -25.16 3.60 -19.18
C GLU A 310 -23.74 3.68 -18.57
N ASP A 311 -22.89 2.71 -18.89
CA ASP A 311 -21.55 2.60 -18.29
C ASP A 311 -20.70 3.85 -18.57
N GLY A 312 -20.06 4.37 -17.52
CA GLY A 312 -19.21 5.56 -17.56
C GLY A 312 -19.96 6.89 -17.69
N LYS A 313 -21.30 6.89 -17.75
CA LYS A 313 -22.06 8.13 -17.87
C LYS A 313 -21.98 8.95 -16.59
N VAL A 314 -21.62 10.22 -16.74
CA VAL A 314 -21.62 11.21 -15.66
C VAL A 314 -22.52 12.37 -16.02
N ARG A 315 -23.35 12.82 -15.08
CA ARG A 315 -24.25 13.97 -15.25
C ARG A 315 -24.10 14.93 -14.08
N VAL A 316 -24.08 16.22 -14.37
CA VAL A 316 -24.17 17.29 -13.37
C VAL A 316 -25.48 18.05 -13.58
N ILE A 317 -26.29 18.19 -12.54
CA ILE A 317 -27.59 18.86 -12.56
C ILE A 317 -27.56 20.04 -11.59
N GLY A 318 -27.38 21.23 -12.14
CA GLY A 318 -27.18 22.48 -11.40
C GLY A 318 -25.85 23.15 -11.76
N PRO A 319 -25.43 24.16 -10.99
CA PRO A 319 -24.20 24.90 -11.25
C PRO A 319 -22.96 23.99 -11.21
N GLU A 320 -22.08 24.16 -12.20
CA GLU A 320 -20.75 23.55 -12.23
C GLU A 320 -19.70 24.44 -11.53
N ILE A 321 -18.50 23.93 -11.27
CA ILE A 321 -17.44 24.57 -10.47
C ILE A 321 -17.13 26.02 -10.89
N GLU A 322 -17.20 26.31 -12.19
CA GLU A 322 -16.88 27.63 -12.77
C GLU A 322 -17.94 28.69 -12.44
N GLU A 323 -19.16 28.26 -12.13
CA GLU A 323 -20.28 29.12 -11.77
C GLU A 323 -20.34 29.37 -10.25
N LEU A 324 -19.49 28.68 -9.48
CA LEU A 324 -19.47 28.76 -8.03
C LEU A 324 -18.48 29.80 -7.53
N LYS A 325 -18.83 30.44 -6.41
CA LYS A 325 -17.95 31.39 -5.74
C LYS A 325 -16.93 30.63 -4.88
N GLU A 326 -15.66 31.03 -4.96
CA GLU A 326 -14.62 30.52 -4.05
C GLU A 326 -15.03 30.73 -2.57
N GLY A 327 -14.84 29.68 -1.77
CA GLY A 327 -15.19 29.61 -0.36
C GLY A 327 -16.69 29.40 -0.09
N SER A 328 -17.50 29.09 -1.10
CA SER A 328 -18.94 28.86 -0.92
C SER A 328 -19.28 27.45 -0.39
N ALA A 329 -20.44 27.36 0.26
CA ALA A 329 -21.07 26.09 0.62
C ALA A 329 -22.25 25.84 -0.33
N VAL A 330 -22.25 24.68 -1.00
CA VAL A 330 -23.17 24.34 -2.10
C VAL A 330 -23.84 23.00 -1.80
N PRO A 331 -25.12 22.79 -2.14
CA PRO A 331 -25.77 21.51 -1.91
C PRO A 331 -25.21 20.42 -2.85
N LEU A 332 -25.25 19.15 -2.42
CA LEU A 332 -24.77 18.02 -3.22
C LEU A 332 -25.64 16.79 -3.08
N GLY A 333 -26.23 16.31 -4.18
CA GLY A 333 -26.75 14.95 -4.28
C GLY A 333 -25.80 14.10 -5.12
N LEU A 334 -25.19 13.08 -4.54
CA LEU A 334 -24.30 12.14 -5.23
C LEU A 334 -25.02 10.80 -5.38
N ILE A 335 -25.46 10.49 -6.59
CA ILE A 335 -26.19 9.26 -6.88
C ILE A 335 -25.33 8.38 -7.78
N VAL A 336 -25.00 7.18 -7.31
CA VAL A 336 -24.28 6.15 -8.08
C VAL A 336 -25.27 5.05 -8.44
N GLU A 337 -25.44 4.80 -9.74
CA GLU A 337 -26.27 3.71 -10.23
C GLU A 337 -25.37 2.63 -10.82
N VAL A 338 -25.52 1.39 -10.35
CA VAL A 338 -24.69 0.27 -10.76
C VAL A 338 -25.53 -0.86 -11.31
N ALA A 339 -24.98 -1.58 -12.29
CA ALA A 339 -25.55 -2.81 -12.82
C ALA A 339 -24.48 -3.91 -12.88
N GLY A 340 -24.88 -5.15 -12.65
CA GLY A 340 -24.00 -6.32 -12.68
C GLY A 340 -24.79 -7.61 -12.56
N LYS A 341 -24.39 -8.67 -13.27
CA LYS A 341 -25.09 -9.97 -13.21
C LYS A 341 -25.10 -10.62 -11.83
N THR A 342 -24.01 -10.45 -11.09
CA THR A 342 -23.81 -10.99 -9.73
C THR A 342 -24.15 -9.96 -8.65
N MET A 343 -24.54 -8.74 -9.04
CA MET A 343 -24.90 -7.65 -8.13
C MET A 343 -26.26 -7.92 -7.48
N LYS A 344 -26.37 -7.62 -6.18
CA LYS A 344 -27.59 -7.78 -5.38
C LYS A 344 -27.95 -6.46 -4.68
N LYS A 345 -29.23 -6.22 -4.41
CA LYS A 345 -29.70 -5.03 -3.65
C LYS A 345 -29.07 -4.96 -2.24
N GLU A 346 -28.71 -6.10 -1.66
CA GLU A 346 -28.05 -6.17 -0.35
C GLU A 346 -26.59 -5.66 -0.36
N TYR A 347 -25.92 -5.63 -1.51
CA TYR A 347 -24.55 -5.16 -1.63
C TYR A 347 -24.44 -3.63 -1.69
N GLU A 348 -25.57 -2.93 -1.84
CA GLU A 348 -25.57 -1.48 -2.00
C GLU A 348 -24.87 -0.72 -0.87
N PRO A 349 -25.10 -1.00 0.43
CA PRO A 349 -24.48 -0.23 1.51
C PRO A 349 -22.96 -0.46 1.59
N VAL A 350 -22.50 -1.68 1.30
CA VAL A 350 -21.08 -2.04 1.26
C VAL A 350 -20.36 -1.27 0.15
N LEU A 351 -20.95 -1.21 -1.04
CA LEU A 351 -20.39 -0.44 -2.15
C LEU A 351 -20.51 1.08 -1.91
N GLU A 352 -21.62 1.56 -1.36
CA GLU A 352 -21.83 2.98 -1.03
C GLU A 352 -20.70 3.50 -0.14
N ARG A 353 -20.23 2.69 0.82
CA ARG A 353 -19.12 3.08 1.68
C ARG A 353 -17.82 3.38 0.93
N ARG A 354 -17.61 2.80 -0.25
CA ARG A 354 -16.40 3.01 -1.06
C ARG A 354 -16.34 4.41 -1.68
N ILE A 355 -17.47 5.11 -1.79
CA ILE A 355 -17.51 6.52 -2.25
C ILE A 355 -16.58 7.37 -1.40
N HIS A 356 -16.53 7.13 -0.08
CA HIS A 356 -15.61 7.79 0.83
C HIS A 356 -14.15 7.63 0.41
N ASN A 357 -13.69 6.40 0.17
CA ASN A 357 -12.30 6.17 -0.26
C ASN A 357 -12.05 6.79 -1.64
N PHE A 358 -12.96 6.60 -2.59
CA PHE A 358 -12.77 7.04 -3.97
C PHE A 358 -12.68 8.54 -4.10
N VAL A 359 -13.49 9.29 -3.36
CA VAL A 359 -13.38 10.76 -3.34
C VAL A 359 -12.07 11.19 -2.66
N ASN A 360 -11.61 10.50 -1.62
CA ASN A 360 -10.33 10.83 -0.96
C ASN A 360 -9.08 10.37 -1.75
N TYR A 361 -9.23 9.53 -2.77
CA TYR A 361 -8.11 9.17 -3.67
C TYR A 361 -7.80 10.25 -4.70
N GLY A 362 -8.70 11.22 -4.91
CA GLY A 362 -8.44 12.36 -5.78
C GLY A 362 -7.52 13.39 -5.12
N GLU A 363 -6.48 13.81 -5.83
CA GLU A 363 -5.60 14.86 -5.34
C GLU A 363 -6.37 16.19 -5.21
N GLY A 364 -6.43 16.72 -3.98
CA GLY A 364 -7.14 17.97 -3.69
C GLY A 364 -8.65 17.83 -3.52
N THR A 365 -9.15 16.61 -3.31
CA THR A 365 -10.53 16.33 -2.88
C THR A 365 -10.53 15.69 -1.49
N TRP A 366 -11.61 15.90 -0.74
CA TRP A 366 -11.73 15.38 0.63
C TRP A 366 -13.18 15.04 0.93
N HIS A 367 -13.42 13.90 1.60
CA HIS A 367 -14.75 13.41 1.94
C HIS A 367 -14.78 12.78 3.33
N VAL A 368 -15.81 13.05 4.12
CA VAL A 368 -16.08 12.37 5.40
C VAL A 368 -17.56 12.09 5.62
N ALA A 369 -17.85 11.30 6.67
CA ALA A 369 -19.16 10.79 7.02
C ALA A 369 -19.74 9.84 5.95
N GLN A 370 -21.06 9.72 5.85
CA GLN A 370 -21.76 8.87 4.89
C GLN A 370 -23.23 9.30 4.71
N ARG A 371 -23.96 8.64 3.80
CA ARG A 371 -25.41 8.78 3.60
C ARG A 371 -25.78 10.26 3.43
N ASP A 372 -26.62 10.82 4.31
CA ASP A 372 -27.16 12.17 4.20
C ASP A 372 -26.51 13.21 5.13
N ILE A 373 -25.36 12.83 5.72
CA ILE A 373 -24.56 13.69 6.59
C ILE A 373 -23.14 13.89 6.05
N ILE A 374 -22.93 13.57 4.76
CA ILE A 374 -21.62 13.71 4.10
C ILE A 374 -21.07 15.13 4.20
N TRP A 375 -19.75 15.23 4.12
CA TRP A 375 -19.06 16.51 3.97
C TRP A 375 -17.92 16.36 2.98
N VAL A 376 -17.98 17.14 1.90
CA VAL A 376 -17.06 17.06 0.77
C VAL A 376 -16.40 18.41 0.54
N ARG A 377 -15.12 18.42 0.19
CA ARG A 377 -14.34 19.62 -0.18
C ARG A 377 -13.54 19.39 -1.45
N ILE A 378 -13.37 20.46 -2.22
CA ILE A 378 -12.43 20.54 -3.35
C ILE A 378 -11.50 21.73 -3.09
N SER A 379 -10.18 21.54 -3.26
CA SER A 379 -9.17 22.58 -3.02
C SER A 379 -9.08 23.58 -4.18
N LYS A 380 -8.56 24.78 -3.88
CA LYS A 380 -8.25 25.81 -4.90
C LYS A 380 -7.22 25.32 -5.90
N GLU A 381 -6.23 24.57 -5.43
CA GLU A 381 -5.19 23.98 -6.26
C GLU A 381 -5.79 23.00 -7.29
N ALA A 382 -6.67 22.10 -6.86
CA ALA A 382 -7.37 21.18 -7.75
C ALA A 382 -8.17 21.94 -8.83
N VAL A 383 -8.95 22.94 -8.43
CA VAL A 383 -9.73 23.77 -9.37
C VAL A 383 -8.81 24.51 -10.34
N SER A 384 -7.67 25.03 -9.88
CA SER A 384 -6.68 25.69 -10.74
C SER A 384 -6.05 24.77 -11.80
N HIS A 385 -6.01 23.46 -11.53
CA HIS A 385 -5.60 22.43 -12.48
C HIS A 385 -6.74 21.93 -13.38
N GLY A 386 -7.94 22.53 -13.28
CA GLY A 386 -9.10 22.21 -14.13
C GLY A 386 -10.05 21.17 -13.55
N VAL A 387 -9.93 20.82 -12.26
CA VAL A 387 -10.90 19.94 -11.59
C VAL A 387 -12.29 20.60 -11.57
N ARG A 388 -13.31 19.79 -11.88
CA ARG A 388 -14.72 20.15 -11.95
C ARG A 388 -15.53 19.13 -11.16
N ILE A 389 -16.78 19.44 -10.84
CA ILE A 389 -17.69 18.53 -10.14
C ILE A 389 -17.90 17.26 -10.99
N GLU A 390 -18.07 17.39 -12.31
CA GLU A 390 -18.10 16.24 -13.23
C GLU A 390 -16.91 15.27 -13.05
N HIS A 391 -15.71 15.79 -12.74
CA HIS A 391 -14.52 14.96 -12.56
C HIS A 391 -14.59 14.08 -11.30
N LEU A 392 -15.32 14.50 -10.25
CA LEU A 392 -15.63 13.63 -9.11
C LEU A 392 -16.46 12.43 -9.56
N GLY A 393 -17.44 12.64 -10.42
CA GLY A 393 -18.29 11.56 -10.95
C GLY A 393 -17.50 10.57 -11.81
N LYS A 394 -16.59 11.08 -12.64
CA LYS A 394 -15.70 10.23 -13.46
C LYS A 394 -14.76 9.40 -12.60
N LEU A 395 -14.19 10.01 -11.56
CA LEU A 395 -13.35 9.32 -10.59
C LEU A 395 -14.10 8.17 -9.92
N ILE A 396 -15.30 8.45 -9.39
CA ILE A 396 -16.14 7.45 -8.72
C ILE A 396 -16.53 6.32 -9.67
N ALA A 397 -17.04 6.63 -10.86
CA ALA A 397 -17.46 5.63 -11.85
C ALA A 397 -16.31 4.70 -12.25
N ALA A 398 -15.14 5.28 -12.57
CA ALA A 398 -13.97 4.50 -12.95
C ALA A 398 -13.46 3.63 -11.79
N LYS A 399 -13.40 4.17 -10.57
CA LYS A 399 -12.95 3.41 -9.40
C LYS A 399 -13.86 2.25 -9.04
N PHE A 400 -15.18 2.40 -9.16
CA PHE A 400 -16.09 1.27 -9.01
C PHE A 400 -15.83 0.18 -10.06
N ARG A 401 -15.67 0.55 -11.34
CA ARG A 401 -15.37 -0.42 -12.41
C ARG A 401 -14.02 -1.11 -12.20
N MET A 402 -13.03 -0.41 -11.68
CA MET A 402 -11.68 -0.93 -11.43
C MET A 402 -11.57 -1.83 -10.20
N ASP A 403 -12.21 -1.45 -9.10
CA ASP A 403 -12.11 -2.19 -7.83
C ASP A 403 -13.06 -3.40 -7.79
N PHE A 404 -14.12 -3.39 -8.59
CA PHE A 404 -15.14 -4.45 -8.62
C PHE A 404 -15.43 -4.95 -10.06
N PRO A 405 -14.42 -5.34 -10.85
CA PRO A 405 -14.58 -5.65 -12.27
C PRO A 405 -15.45 -6.90 -12.51
N ASP A 406 -15.44 -7.86 -11.59
CA ASP A 406 -16.22 -9.10 -11.68
C ASP A 406 -17.66 -8.96 -11.14
N LEU A 407 -17.92 -7.91 -10.36
CA LEU A 407 -19.22 -7.66 -9.75
C LEU A 407 -20.07 -6.65 -10.55
N LEU A 408 -19.42 -5.63 -11.11
CA LEU A 408 -20.07 -4.52 -11.80
C LEU A 408 -19.83 -4.62 -13.30
N ASP A 409 -20.90 -4.58 -14.08
CA ASP A 409 -20.88 -4.52 -15.55
C ASP A 409 -20.93 -3.06 -16.05
N ALA A 410 -21.70 -2.19 -15.35
CA ALA A 410 -21.88 -0.79 -15.70
C ALA A 410 -22.04 0.11 -14.47
N VAL A 411 -21.50 1.33 -14.54
CA VAL A 411 -21.63 2.36 -13.50
C VAL A 411 -21.96 3.73 -14.11
N GLN A 412 -23.00 4.38 -13.58
CA GLN A 412 -23.42 5.74 -13.92
C GLN A 412 -23.41 6.60 -12.65
N VAL A 413 -22.99 7.87 -12.77
CA VAL A 413 -23.00 8.82 -11.65
C VAL A 413 -23.78 10.08 -12.01
N THR A 414 -24.66 10.51 -11.12
CA THR A 414 -25.37 11.80 -11.20
C THR A 414 -25.01 12.65 -9.99
N LEU A 415 -24.53 13.85 -10.24
CA LEU A 415 -24.19 14.87 -9.25
C LEU A 415 -25.20 16.01 -9.37
N ILE A 416 -25.87 16.36 -8.27
CA ILE A 416 -26.90 17.39 -8.24
C ILE A 416 -26.41 18.53 -7.36
N THR A 417 -26.31 19.74 -7.91
CA THR A 417 -25.89 20.96 -7.20
C THR A 417 -26.99 22.03 -7.17
N ASN A 418 -28.13 21.77 -7.81
CA ASN A 418 -29.33 22.58 -7.64
C ASN A 418 -30.02 22.24 -6.30
N GLU A 419 -30.19 23.23 -5.43
CA GLU A 419 -30.72 23.03 -4.08
C GLU A 419 -32.11 22.36 -4.05
N SER A 420 -33.03 22.81 -4.90
CA SER A 420 -34.40 22.29 -4.93
C SER A 420 -34.44 20.82 -5.35
N GLU A 421 -33.58 20.44 -6.30
CA GLU A 421 -33.46 19.07 -6.77
C GLU A 421 -32.74 18.18 -5.75
N VAL A 422 -31.70 18.70 -5.06
CA VAL A 422 -31.05 17.98 -3.96
C VAL A 422 -32.04 17.66 -2.86
N LEU A 423 -32.85 18.63 -2.42
CA LEU A 423 -33.86 18.42 -1.38
C LEU A 423 -34.95 17.42 -1.80
N ALA A 424 -35.32 17.41 -3.08
CA ALA A 424 -36.28 16.44 -3.61
C ALA A 424 -35.68 15.02 -3.64
N ALA A 425 -34.48 14.87 -4.17
CA ALA A 425 -33.79 13.59 -4.28
C ALA A 425 -33.40 13.03 -2.89
N LYS A 426 -33.05 13.90 -1.93
CA LYS A 426 -32.72 13.52 -0.55
C LYS A 426 -33.87 12.76 0.11
N LYS A 427 -35.12 13.17 -0.09
CA LYS A 427 -36.30 12.49 0.48
C LYS A 427 -36.42 11.05 -0.01
N GLU A 428 -36.08 10.78 -1.27
CA GLU A 428 -36.07 9.41 -1.81
C GLU A 428 -34.88 8.61 -1.27
N ALA A 429 -33.73 9.25 -1.08
CA ALA A 429 -32.57 8.61 -0.46
C ALA A 429 -32.86 8.22 1.00
N GLU A 430 -33.49 9.10 1.79
CA GLU A 430 -33.89 8.85 3.17
C GLU A 430 -34.80 7.62 3.31
N LYS A 431 -35.74 7.40 2.38
CA LYS A 431 -36.56 6.18 2.34
C LYS A 431 -35.71 4.92 2.14
N VAL A 432 -34.71 4.98 1.25
CA VAL A 432 -33.81 3.84 0.99
C VAL A 432 -32.96 3.55 2.22
N TYR A 433 -32.48 4.58 2.94
CA TYR A 433 -31.75 4.39 4.20
C TYR A 433 -32.63 3.74 5.26
N GLU A 434 -33.88 4.20 5.39
CA GLU A 434 -34.85 3.60 6.33
C GLU A 434 -35.14 2.14 6.01
N GLU A 435 -35.36 1.79 4.72
CA GLU A 435 -35.49 0.39 4.27
C GLU A 435 -34.27 -0.48 4.65
N ARG A 436 -33.06 0.08 4.57
CA ARG A 436 -31.81 -0.64 4.92
C ARG A 436 -31.71 -0.84 6.42
N ASP A 437 -32.01 0.20 7.21
CA ASP A 437 -31.97 0.13 8.67
C ASP A 437 -33.03 -0.84 9.21
N GLU A 438 -34.19 -0.94 8.56
CA GLU A 438 -35.25 -1.90 8.92
C GLU A 438 -34.84 -3.37 8.79
N ARG A 439 -33.93 -3.72 7.88
CA ARG A 439 -33.48 -5.11 7.68
C ARG A 439 -32.72 -5.67 8.87
N ILE A 440 -32.14 -4.79 9.68
CA ILE A 440 -31.28 -5.14 10.83
C ILE A 440 -32.00 -4.83 12.14
N ARG A 441 -33.04 -3.99 12.08
CA ARG A 441 -33.90 -3.67 13.20
C ARG A 441 -34.49 -4.95 13.81
N GLY A 442 -34.06 -5.28 15.02
CA GLY A 442 -34.57 -6.40 15.81
C GLY A 442 -33.71 -7.66 15.79
N MET A 443 -32.61 -7.69 15.01
CA MET A 443 -31.58 -8.72 15.18
C MET A 443 -30.85 -8.51 16.51
N LYS A 444 -30.61 -9.60 17.24
CA LYS A 444 -29.87 -9.61 18.50
C LYS A 444 -28.53 -10.30 18.34
N ASP A 445 -27.60 -9.98 19.22
CA ASP A 445 -26.30 -10.66 19.26
C ASP A 445 -26.45 -12.16 19.54
N THR A 446 -27.52 -12.57 20.23
CA THR A 446 -27.87 -13.98 20.49
C THR A 446 -28.43 -14.74 19.29
N ASP A 447 -28.78 -14.04 18.21
CA ASP A 447 -29.36 -14.64 17.01
C ASP A 447 -28.30 -15.14 16.02
N VAL A 448 -27.02 -14.84 16.28
CA VAL A 448 -25.89 -15.15 15.40
C VAL A 448 -24.77 -15.85 16.16
N ASP A 449 -23.98 -16.65 15.46
CA ASP A 449 -22.81 -17.38 15.99
C ASP A 449 -21.47 -16.76 15.58
N THR A 450 -21.52 -15.77 14.68
CA THR A 450 -20.34 -15.17 14.03
C THR A 450 -20.45 -13.65 14.09
N PHE A 451 -19.41 -12.97 14.56
CA PHE A 451 -19.27 -11.52 14.42
C PHE A 451 -18.34 -11.17 13.28
N TYR A 452 -18.26 -9.88 12.94
CA TYR A 452 -17.35 -9.41 11.91
C TYR A 452 -16.42 -8.34 12.46
N SER A 453 -15.13 -8.50 12.21
CA SER A 453 -14.17 -7.41 12.38
C SER A 453 -14.25 -6.43 11.20
N CYS A 454 -13.74 -5.22 11.38
CA CYS A 454 -13.50 -4.27 10.29
C CYS A 454 -12.21 -3.50 10.54
N THR A 455 -11.31 -3.55 9.55
CA THR A 455 -9.99 -2.89 9.57
C THR A 455 -9.85 -1.75 8.56
N LEU A 456 -10.95 -1.30 7.94
CA LEU A 456 -10.91 -0.23 6.90
C LEU A 456 -10.25 1.07 7.39
N CYS A 457 -10.40 1.42 8.66
CA CYS A 457 -9.82 2.64 9.23
C CYS A 457 -8.33 2.51 9.59
N GLN A 458 -7.70 1.35 9.37
CA GLN A 458 -6.28 1.17 9.64
C GLN A 458 -5.37 1.99 8.73
N THR A 459 -5.92 2.56 7.64
CA THR A 459 -5.23 3.55 6.80
C THR A 459 -4.76 4.78 7.57
N PHE A 460 -5.46 5.17 8.66
CA PHE A 460 -5.08 6.31 9.52
C PHE A 460 -5.04 5.98 11.02
N ALA A 461 -5.62 4.85 11.43
CA ALA A 461 -5.60 4.35 12.80
C ALA A 461 -5.11 2.89 12.84
N PRO A 462 -3.78 2.65 12.72
CA PRO A 462 -3.23 1.32 12.40
C PRO A 462 -3.61 0.20 13.36
N ASN A 463 -3.80 0.51 14.64
CA ASN A 463 -4.16 -0.47 15.67
C ASN A 463 -5.67 -0.59 15.91
N HIS A 464 -6.49 0.15 15.16
CA HIS A 464 -7.93 0.15 15.32
C HIS A 464 -8.57 -1.08 14.66
N VAL A 465 -9.46 -1.76 15.38
CA VAL A 465 -10.33 -2.81 14.86
C VAL A 465 -11.73 -2.57 15.40
N CYS A 466 -12.71 -2.44 14.51
CA CYS A 466 -14.11 -2.49 14.90
C CYS A 466 -14.54 -3.96 15.03
N ILE A 467 -15.25 -4.31 16.10
CA ILE A 467 -16.04 -5.55 16.17
C ILE A 467 -17.50 -5.16 15.98
N ILE A 468 -18.09 -5.73 14.94
CA ILE A 468 -19.43 -5.43 14.46
C ILE A 468 -20.34 -6.60 14.84
N THR A 469 -21.37 -6.30 15.61
CA THR A 469 -22.41 -7.25 16.04
C THR A 469 -23.78 -6.75 15.57
N PRO A 470 -24.83 -7.59 15.56
CA PRO A 470 -26.18 -7.14 15.21
C PRO A 470 -26.64 -5.91 16.02
N GLU A 471 -26.32 -5.85 17.31
CA GLU A 471 -26.72 -4.76 18.20
C GLU A 471 -25.67 -3.63 18.30
N ARG A 472 -24.48 -3.83 17.71
CA ARG A 472 -23.38 -2.87 17.70
C ARG A 472 -22.82 -2.69 16.29
N PRO A 473 -23.39 -1.77 15.48
CA PRO A 473 -22.80 -1.42 14.19
C PRO A 473 -21.41 -0.79 14.38
N ALA A 474 -20.63 -0.72 13.29
CA ALA A 474 -19.35 -0.02 13.30
C ALA A 474 -19.55 1.44 13.72
N LEU A 475 -18.57 1.99 14.46
CA LEU A 475 -18.67 3.33 15.04
C LEU A 475 -18.85 4.45 14.01
N CYS A 476 -18.46 4.21 12.75
CA CYS A 476 -18.71 5.16 11.68
C CYS A 476 -20.21 5.34 11.41
N GLY A 477 -21.03 4.33 11.69
CA GLY A 477 -22.47 4.26 11.39
C GLY A 477 -22.81 3.77 9.98
N ALA A 478 -21.81 3.48 9.14
CA ALA A 478 -22.02 3.02 7.75
C ALA A 478 -22.05 1.50 7.59
N ILE A 479 -21.46 0.76 8.52
CA ILE A 479 -21.28 -0.69 8.37
C ILE A 479 -21.99 -1.37 9.52
N THR A 480 -22.99 -2.16 9.16
CA THR A 480 -23.76 -3.00 10.07
C THR A 480 -23.23 -4.43 10.05
N TRP A 481 -23.75 -5.31 10.92
CA TRP A 481 -23.35 -6.72 10.93
C TRP A 481 -23.60 -7.41 9.58
N LEU A 482 -24.74 -7.11 8.96
CA LEU A 482 -25.10 -7.65 7.65
C LEU A 482 -24.11 -7.20 6.57
N ASP A 483 -23.69 -5.93 6.62
CA ASP A 483 -22.69 -5.37 5.71
C ASP A 483 -21.32 -6.04 5.91
N GLY A 484 -20.93 -6.33 7.15
CA GLY A 484 -19.69 -7.07 7.45
C GLY A 484 -19.68 -8.47 6.82
N ARG A 485 -20.79 -9.20 6.95
CA ARG A 485 -20.98 -10.51 6.28
C ARG A 485 -20.88 -10.40 4.77
N ILE A 486 -21.58 -9.44 4.20
CA ILE A 486 -21.63 -9.23 2.74
C ILE A 486 -20.25 -8.81 2.21
N ALA A 487 -19.54 -7.92 2.91
CA ALA A 487 -18.21 -7.49 2.53
C ALA A 487 -17.22 -8.67 2.47
N TYR A 488 -17.31 -9.60 3.42
CA TYR A 488 -16.54 -10.85 3.40
C TYR A 488 -16.93 -11.77 2.23
N GLU A 489 -18.23 -11.89 1.91
CA GLU A 489 -18.72 -12.65 0.75
C GLU A 489 -18.19 -12.08 -0.58
N ILE A 490 -18.15 -10.75 -0.71
CA ILE A 490 -17.63 -10.06 -1.90
C ILE A 490 -16.11 -10.19 -1.99
N SER A 491 -15.40 -10.05 -0.87
CA SER A 491 -13.94 -10.09 -0.82
C SER A 491 -13.46 -10.83 0.45
N PRO A 492 -13.21 -12.15 0.36
CA PRO A 492 -12.78 -12.94 1.51
C PRO A 492 -11.43 -12.51 2.11
N SER A 493 -10.57 -11.87 1.33
CA SER A 493 -9.31 -11.27 1.78
C SER A 493 -9.42 -9.79 2.14
N GLY A 494 -10.64 -9.25 2.20
CA GLY A 494 -10.92 -7.84 2.47
C GLY A 494 -10.82 -7.47 3.96
N ALA A 495 -11.18 -6.23 4.26
CA ALA A 495 -11.05 -5.66 5.61
C ALA A 495 -12.07 -6.18 6.63
N ASN A 496 -13.08 -6.93 6.19
CA ASN A 496 -14.10 -7.52 7.06
C ASN A 496 -13.86 -9.03 7.19
N GLN A 497 -13.57 -9.50 8.41
CA GLN A 497 -13.25 -10.91 8.66
C GLN A 497 -14.17 -11.50 9.75
N PRO A 498 -14.63 -12.75 9.61
CA PRO A 498 -15.42 -13.42 10.63
C PRO A 498 -14.62 -13.62 11.92
N VAL A 499 -15.27 -13.48 13.07
CA VAL A 499 -14.70 -13.63 14.42
C VAL A 499 -15.54 -14.60 15.23
#